data_AF-A0ABD4YSE4-F1
#
_entry.id   AF-A0ABD4YSE4-F1
#
_cell.length_a   1.000
_cell.length_b   1.000
_cell.length_c   1.000
_cell.angle_alpha   90.00
_cell.angle_beta   90.00
_cell.angle_gamma   90.00
#
_symmetry.space_group_name_H-M   'P 1'
#
loop_
_entity.id
_entity.type
_entity.pdbx_description
1 polymer ?
#
loop_
_entity_poly.entity_id
_entity_poly.type
_entity_poly.pdbx_seq_one_letter_code
_entity_poly.pdbx_strand_id
1 'polypeptide(L)' 'MTETEKLLQHAQDIARRTFVDPSEKAVLDIFDELRAERDRTAWATDDRVGATVH' A
#
# COMPACT_ATOMS: atom_id res chain seq x y z
N MET A 1 4.95 13.34 -7.05
CA MET A 1 4.93 12.34 -5.95
C MET A 1 5.06 10.95 -6.55
N THR A 2 6.04 10.21 -6.05
CA THR A 2 6.22 8.78 -6.31
C THR A 2 5.05 7.97 -5.71
N GLU A 3 4.88 6.73 -6.17
CA GLU A 3 3.84 5.84 -5.63
C GLU A 3 4.04 5.52 -4.15
N THR A 4 5.30 5.37 -3.74
CA THR A 4 5.68 5.16 -2.33
C THR A 4 5.21 6.33 -1.46
N GLU A 5 5.39 7.57 -1.92
CA GLU A 5 4.90 8.76 -1.20
C GLU A 5 3.37 8.79 -1.11
N LYS A 6 2.65 8.33 -2.13
CA LYS A 6 1.17 8.24 -2.11
C LYS A 6 0.70 7.20 -1.09
N LEU A 7 1.35 6.04 -1.03
CA LEU A 7 1.04 5.00 -0.05
C LEU A 7 1.29 5.49 1.38
N LEU A 8 2.38 6.22 1.60
CA LEU A 8 2.70 6.75 2.92
C LEU A 8 1.66 7.79 3.37
N GLN A 9 1.25 8.66 2.45
CA GLN A 9 0.19 9.64 2.73
C GLN A 9 -1.14 8.95 3.08
N HIS A 10 -1.47 7.86 2.39
CA HIS A 10 -2.68 7.08 2.65
C HIS A 10 -2.62 6.38 4.01
N ALA A 11 -1.49 5.76 4.36
CA ALA A 11 -1.30 5.15 5.67
C ALA A 11 -1.45 6.17 6.81
N GLN A 12 -0.92 7.39 6.63
CA GLN A 12 -1.09 8.48 7.60
C GLN A 12 -2.54 8.93 7.76
N ASP A 13 -3.32 8.99 6.68
CA ASP A 13 -4.76 9.31 6.76
C ASP A 13 -5.53 8.25 7.54
N ILE A 14 -5.28 6.97 7.25
CA ILE A 14 -5.89 5.84 7.94
C ILE A 14 -5.54 5.89 9.43
N ALA A 15 -4.26 6.08 9.77
CA ALA A 15 -3.81 6.14 11.15
C ALA A 15 -4.49 7.30 11.92
N ARG A 16 -4.56 8.50 11.33
CA ARG A 16 -5.23 9.67 11.95
C ARG A 16 -6.72 9.48 12.18
N ARG A 17 -7.38 8.66 11.35
CA ARG A 17 -8.81 8.36 11.49
C ARG A 17 -9.09 7.24 12.46
N THR A 18 -8.13 6.33 12.64
CA THR A 18 -8.27 5.13 13.47
C THR A 18 -7.78 5.35 14.89
N PHE A 19 -6.71 6.13 15.07
CA PHE A 19 -6.06 6.36 16.36
C PHE A 19 -6.17 7.82 16.77
N VAL A 20 -6.50 8.04 18.05
CA VAL A 20 -6.54 9.37 18.67
C VAL A 20 -5.14 10.01 18.73
N ASP A 21 -4.10 9.19 18.93
CA ASP A 21 -2.70 9.57 18.81
C ASP A 21 -1.96 8.54 17.93
N PRO A 22 -1.88 8.78 16.60
CA PRO A 22 -1.21 7.85 15.70
C PRO A 22 0.30 7.96 15.84
N SER A 23 0.92 6.94 16.46
CA SER A 23 2.38 6.83 16.51
C SER A 23 2.97 6.52 15.14
N GLU A 24 4.25 6.88 14.94
CA GLU A 24 5.00 6.54 13.72
C GLU A 24 4.97 5.04 13.43
N LYS A 25 5.08 4.21 14.48
CA LYS A 25 4.98 2.75 14.36
C LYS A 25 3.64 2.31 13.75
N ALA A 26 2.53 2.87 14.20
CA ALA A 26 1.20 2.50 13.68
C ALA A 26 1.05 2.89 12.20
N VAL A 27 1.59 4.04 11.79
CA VAL A 27 1.62 4.46 10.39
C VAL A 27 2.47 3.50 9.55
N LEU A 28 3.65 3.13 10.06
CA LEU A 28 4.55 2.20 9.36
C LEU A 28 3.97 0.80 9.25
N ASP A 29 3.30 0.28 10.28
CA ASP A 29 2.63 -1.02 10.25
C ASP A 29 1.53 -1.04 9.15
N ILE A 30 0.70 0.02 9.06
CA ILE A 30 -0.32 0.17 8.00
C ILE A 30 0.34 0.31 6.62
N PHE A 31 1.44 1.06 6.53
CA PHE A 31 2.16 1.26 5.28
C PHE A 31 2.76 -0.04 4.74
N ASP A 32 3.35 -0.87 5.59
CA ASP A 32 3.88 -2.19 5.22
C ASP A 32 2.77 -3.12 4.72
N GLU A 33 1.61 -3.12 5.36
CA GLU A 33 0.45 -3.88 4.91
C GLU A 33 -0.04 -3.44 3.52
N LEU A 34 -0.20 -2.12 3.32
CA LEU A 34 -0.58 -1.56 2.02
C LEU A 34 0.45 -1.86 0.93
N ARG A 35 1.73 -1.85 1.29
CA ARG A 35 2.81 -2.20 0.37
C ARG A 35 2.77 -3.67 0.00
N ALA A 36 2.61 -4.57 0.97
CA ALA A 36 2.51 -6.01 0.74
C ALA A 36 1.27 -6.38 -0.09
N GLU A 37 0.14 -5.71 0.12
CA GLU A 37 -1.07 -5.88 -0.69
C GLU A 37 -0.85 -5.42 -2.13
N ARG A 38 -0.17 -4.26 -2.32
CA ARG A 38 0.18 -3.78 -3.65
C ARG A 38 1.13 -4.73 -4.35
N ASP A 39 2.13 -5.25 -3.65
CA ASP A 39 3.11 -6.19 -4.19
C ASP A 39 2.42 -7.48 -4.68
N ARG A 40 1.55 -8.05 -3.85
CA ARG A 40 0.68 -9.19 -4.21
C ARG A 40 -0.19 -8.89 -5.43
N THR A 41 -0.78 -7.69 -5.50
CA THR A 41 -1.60 -7.27 -6.64
C THR A 41 -0.75 -7.02 -7.89
N ALA A 42 0.45 -6.45 -7.75
CA ALA A 42 1.38 -6.23 -8.84
C ALA A 42 1.81 -7.55 -9.48
N TRP A 43 2.16 -8.57 -8.67
CA TRP A 43 2.39 -9.92 -9.16
C TRP A 43 1.15 -10.54 -9.83
N ALA A 44 -0.04 -10.38 -9.25
CA ALA A 44 -1.28 -10.88 -9.85
C ALA A 44 -1.70 -10.16 -11.13
N THR A 45 -1.15 -8.96 -11.39
CA THR A 45 -1.43 -8.18 -12.61
C THR A 45 -0.37 -8.44 -13.68
N ASP A 46 0.88 -8.72 -13.28
CA ASP A 46 1.97 -9.14 -14.18
C ASP A 46 1.66 -10.49 -14.86
N ASP A 47 1.08 -11.46 -14.14
CA ASP A 47 0.64 -12.76 -14.69
C ASP A 47 -0.48 -12.62 -15.74
N ARG A 48 -1.33 -11.59 -15.63
CA ARG A 48 -2.42 -11.33 -16.60
C ARG A 48 -1.95 -10.61 -17.86
N VAL A 49 -0.84 -9.87 -17.80
CA VAL A 49 -0.25 -9.21 -18.99
C VAL A 49 0.51 -10.22 -19.87
N GLY A 50 0.95 -11.35 -19.32
CA GLY A 50 1.53 -12.46 -20.10
C GLY A 50 0.50 -13.38 -20.79
N ALA A 51 -0.76 -13.40 -20.32
CA ALA A 51 -1.81 -14.29 -20.83
C ALA A 51 -2.69 -13.69 -21.94
N THR A 52 -2.19 -12.70 -22.69
CA THR A 52 -2.88 -12.22 -23.91
C THR A 52 -1.97 -12.36 -25.13
N VAL A 53 -1.69 -13.62 -25.50
CA VAL A 53 -1.17 -13.96 -26.83
C VAL A 53 -1.98 -15.15 -27.36
N HIS A 54 -3.03 -14.85 -28.14
CA HIS A 54 -3.60 -15.79 -29.10
C HIS A 54 -4.13 -15.01 -30.31
#